data_AF-T0LAI4-F1
#
_entry.id   AF-T0LAI4-F1
#
_cell.length_a   1.000
_cell.length_b   1.000
_cell.length_c   1.000
_cell.angle_alpha   90.00
_cell.angle_beta   90.00
_cell.angle_gamma   90.00
#
_symmetry.space_group_name_H-M   'P 1'
#
loop_
_entity.id
_entity.type
_entity.pdbx_description
1 polymer ?
#
loop_
_entity_poly.entity_id
_entity_poly.type
_entity_poly.pdbx_seq_one_letter_code
_entity_poly.pdbx_strand_id
1 'polypeptide(L)'
;MVHGYYRGHDCPSCGEEGKFVLSEEEVDMLGRIITGILRHKPEKYHLEISDRGYVNIDEMVQEIRFYYRRFHFVGPSHIFAIILTDQKGRYQLSDNKRYLRATYGHSIDVDLTDLPTDGVPEILYYPTNKEEFEILRENGILPSDRRWIHLSSSKEKAYIAGLYHFDEPLVIPIRSEAIITGGENIYHAGQEVFICKFVPPESMQEPEPYDGQIDKETLKEIKFSKEKKIRAKQ
;
A
#
# COMPACT_ATOMS: atom_id res chain seq x y z
N MET A 1 10.32 18.59 24.67
CA MET A 1 9.85 17.19 24.44
C MET A 1 10.14 16.85 22.99
N VAL A 2 10.53 15.62 22.67
CA VAL A 2 10.78 15.20 21.28
C VAL A 2 9.52 14.46 20.78
N HIS A 3 8.77 15.06 19.85
CA HIS A 3 7.50 14.52 19.34
C HIS A 3 7.65 13.59 18.13
N GLY A 4 8.88 13.22 17.75
CA GLY A 4 9.16 12.30 16.65
C GLY A 4 9.13 12.96 15.26
N TYR A 5 8.99 12.14 14.22
CA TYR A 5 8.91 12.59 12.82
C TYR A 5 7.48 12.99 12.46
N TYR A 6 7.34 14.02 11.62
CA TYR A 6 6.06 14.47 11.08
C TYR A 6 6.26 15.09 9.69
N ARG A 7 5.16 15.31 8.97
CA ARG A 7 5.15 16.05 7.69
C ARG A 7 4.70 17.49 7.95
N GLY A 8 5.38 18.46 7.36
CA GLY A 8 5.12 19.90 7.54
C GLY A 8 6.27 20.64 8.21
N HIS A 9 6.10 21.95 8.39
CA HIS A 9 7.09 22.82 9.03
C HIS A 9 7.02 22.74 10.56
N ASP A 10 5.81 22.93 11.10
CA ASP A 10 5.58 23.01 12.54
C ASP A 10 5.10 21.69 13.11
N CYS A 11 5.56 21.37 14.32
CA CYS A 11 5.18 20.15 15.01
C CYS A 11 3.67 20.18 15.30
N PRO A 12 2.89 19.18 14.85
CA PRO A 12 1.44 19.18 15.06
C PRO A 12 1.04 19.07 16.54
N SER A 13 1.97 18.68 17.42
CA SER A 13 1.72 18.51 18.85
C SER A 13 1.99 19.77 19.69
N CYS A 14 3.00 20.58 19.34
CA CYS A 14 3.39 21.75 20.14
C CYS A 14 3.51 23.06 19.35
N GLY A 15 3.41 23.03 18.03
CA GLY A 15 3.54 24.20 17.16
C GLY A 15 4.96 24.74 17.02
N GLU A 16 5.97 24.08 17.59
CA GLU A 16 7.38 24.48 17.41
C GLU A 16 7.90 24.07 16.02
N GLU A 17 8.79 24.87 15.46
CA GLU A 17 9.44 24.59 14.18
C GLU A 17 10.29 23.31 14.26
N GLY A 18 10.18 22.48 13.23
CA GLY A 18 10.89 21.21 13.13
C GLY A 18 12.33 21.33 12.66
N LYS A 19 13.07 20.24 12.85
CA LYS A 19 14.33 20.05 12.15
C LYS A 19 14.06 19.42 10.78
N PHE A 20 14.58 20.03 9.72
CA PHE A 20 14.55 19.47 8.38
C PHE A 20 15.24 18.08 8.33
N VAL A 21 14.56 17.11 7.70
CA VAL A 21 15.07 15.73 7.51
C VAL A 21 15.11 15.36 6.03
N LEU A 22 14.00 15.55 5.32
CA LEU A 22 13.85 15.30 3.88
C LEU A 22 12.91 16.35 3.29
N SER A 23 13.14 16.75 2.04
CA SER A 23 12.16 17.48 1.24
C SER A 23 11.01 16.58 0.80
N GLU A 24 9.88 17.18 0.40
CA GLU A 24 8.73 16.45 -0.12
C GLU A 24 9.09 15.57 -1.33
N GLU A 25 9.88 16.12 -2.26
CA GLU A 25 10.38 15.37 -3.43
C GLU A 25 11.19 14.13 -3.01
N GLU A 26 12.06 14.28 -2.01
CA GLU A 26 12.87 13.19 -1.48
C GLU A 26 12.04 12.14 -0.75
N VAL A 27 11.04 12.56 0.04
CA VAL A 27 10.08 11.66 0.70
C VAL A 27 9.37 10.80 -0.35
N ASP A 28 8.89 11.41 -1.43
CA ASP A 28 8.17 10.70 -2.49
C ASP A 28 9.05 9.74 -3.28
N MET A 29 10.25 10.19 -3.68
CA MET A 29 11.17 9.35 -4.43
C MET A 29 11.72 8.21 -3.58
N LEU A 30 12.18 8.50 -2.36
CA LEU A 30 12.73 7.49 -1.47
C LEU A 30 11.65 6.52 -1.01
N GLY A 31 10.43 7.00 -0.73
CA GLY A 31 9.27 6.17 -0.42
C GLY A 31 8.91 5.21 -1.56
N ARG A 32 8.99 5.66 -2.82
CA ARG A 32 8.83 4.79 -4.00
C ARG A 32 9.93 3.73 -4.11
N ILE A 33 11.18 4.09 -3.83
CA ILE A 33 12.29 3.15 -3.82
C ILE A 33 12.10 2.07 -2.75
N ILE A 34 11.83 2.48 -1.51
CA ILE A 34 11.58 1.56 -0.38
C ILE A 34 10.41 0.62 -0.71
N THR A 35 9.30 1.16 -1.20
CA THR A 35 8.13 0.37 -1.63
C THR A 35 8.49 -0.62 -2.73
N GLY A 36 9.29 -0.20 -3.72
CA GLY A 36 9.73 -1.04 -4.82
C GLY A 36 10.62 -2.20 -4.38
N ILE A 37 11.57 -1.92 -3.48
CA ILE A 37 12.44 -2.93 -2.85
C ILE A 37 11.57 -3.95 -2.11
N LEU A 38 10.71 -3.49 -1.19
CA LEU A 38 9.96 -4.37 -0.30
C LEU A 38 8.89 -5.20 -1.02
N ARG A 39 8.31 -4.71 -2.11
CA ARG A 39 7.13 -5.35 -2.74
C ARG A 39 7.41 -6.14 -4.00
N HIS A 40 8.49 -5.83 -4.72
CA HIS A 40 8.59 -6.25 -6.11
C HIS A 40 9.89 -6.96 -6.46
N LYS A 41 11.04 -6.37 -6.14
CA LYS A 41 12.33 -6.87 -6.64
C LYS A 41 13.48 -6.61 -5.67
N PRO A 42 13.47 -7.15 -4.44
CA PRO A 42 14.59 -6.98 -3.50
C PRO A 42 15.90 -7.54 -4.07
N GLU A 43 15.83 -8.61 -4.88
CA GLU A 43 16.98 -9.25 -5.51
C GLU A 43 17.73 -8.33 -6.48
N LYS A 44 17.03 -7.38 -7.12
CA LYS A 44 17.65 -6.36 -7.98
C LYS A 44 18.62 -5.47 -7.19
N TYR A 45 18.43 -5.37 -5.88
CA TYR A 45 19.23 -4.58 -4.96
C TYR A 45 20.12 -5.45 -4.10
N HIS A 46 20.34 -6.73 -4.43
CA HIS A 46 21.13 -7.67 -3.61
C HIS A 46 20.63 -7.80 -2.16
N LEU A 47 19.34 -7.54 -1.93
CA LEU A 47 18.73 -7.65 -0.61
C LEU A 47 18.05 -9.01 -0.47
N GLU A 48 18.33 -9.67 0.65
CA GLU A 48 17.57 -10.84 1.06
C GLU A 48 16.26 -10.40 1.71
N ILE A 49 15.17 -11.03 1.29
CA ILE A 49 13.86 -10.87 1.92
C ILE A 49 13.48 -12.19 2.58
N SER A 50 13.11 -12.14 3.86
CA SER A 50 12.57 -13.32 4.54
C SER A 50 11.21 -13.73 3.96
N ASP A 51 10.76 -14.94 4.25
CA ASP A 51 9.42 -15.44 3.89
C ASP A 51 8.29 -14.53 4.39
N ARG A 52 8.53 -13.79 5.48
CA ARG A 52 7.60 -12.84 6.10
C ARG A 52 7.70 -11.41 5.54
N GLY A 53 8.53 -11.19 4.52
CA GLY A 53 8.69 -9.90 3.83
C GLY A 53 9.71 -8.94 4.47
N TYR A 54 10.38 -9.33 5.55
CA TYR A 54 11.37 -8.48 6.24
C TYR A 54 12.70 -8.39 5.51
N VAL A 55 13.25 -7.17 5.46
CA VAL A 55 14.57 -6.80 4.94
C VAL A 55 15.35 -6.02 6.01
N ASN A 56 16.66 -6.22 6.12
CA ASN A 56 17.53 -5.48 7.02
C ASN A 56 17.64 -4.00 6.58
N ILE A 57 17.38 -3.07 7.51
CA ILE A 57 17.38 -1.63 7.23
C ILE A 57 18.78 -1.12 6.87
N ASP A 58 19.83 -1.60 7.55
CA ASP A 58 21.20 -1.13 7.30
C ASP A 58 21.68 -1.57 5.91
N GLU A 59 21.38 -2.80 5.50
CA GLU A 59 21.67 -3.31 4.15
C GLU A 59 20.87 -2.52 3.10
N MET A 60 19.57 -2.30 3.34
CA MET A 60 18.75 -1.50 2.43
C MET A 60 19.31 -0.09 2.23
N VAL A 61 19.80 0.56 3.30
CA VAL A 61 20.44 1.88 3.21
C VAL A 61 21.70 1.83 2.36
N GLN A 62 22.55 0.80 2.53
CA GLN A 62 23.76 0.64 1.74
C GLN A 62 23.44 0.50 0.25
N GLU A 63 22.46 -0.33 -0.09
CA GLU A 63 22.04 -0.56 -1.47
C GLU A 63 21.37 0.67 -2.08
N ILE A 64 20.54 1.40 -1.32
CA ILE A 64 19.98 2.67 -1.80
C ILE A 64 21.09 3.68 -2.12
N ARG A 65 22.09 3.82 -1.26
CA ARG A 65 23.23 4.72 -1.51
C ARG A 65 24.02 4.31 -2.74
N PHE A 66 24.21 3.00 -2.93
CA PHE A 66 24.97 2.44 -4.05
C PHE A 66 24.25 2.68 -5.38
N TYR A 67 22.96 2.33 -5.47
CA TYR A 67 22.18 2.44 -6.71
C TYR A 67 21.74 3.88 -7.04
N TYR A 68 21.55 4.73 -6.02
CA TYR A 68 21.00 6.06 -6.20
C TYR A 68 21.94 7.13 -5.64
N ARG A 69 22.82 7.66 -6.49
CA ARG A 69 23.80 8.70 -6.12
C ARG A 69 23.19 9.92 -5.42
N ARG A 70 21.96 10.31 -5.77
CA ARG A 70 21.22 11.41 -5.10
C ARG A 70 20.98 11.12 -3.62
N PHE A 71 20.84 9.85 -3.23
CA PHE A 71 20.56 9.39 -1.88
C PHE A 71 21.81 8.91 -1.12
N HIS A 72 23.02 9.35 -1.51
CA HIS A 72 24.26 9.02 -0.81
C HIS A 72 24.25 9.41 0.70
N PHE A 73 23.45 10.42 1.08
CA PHE A 73 23.31 10.89 2.45
C PHE A 73 22.30 10.08 3.30
N VAL A 74 21.45 9.27 2.65
CA VAL A 74 20.36 8.53 3.32
C VAL A 74 20.93 7.62 4.40
N GLY A 75 20.27 7.52 5.54
CA GLY A 75 20.67 6.68 6.66
C GLY A 75 19.43 6.10 7.35
N PRO A 76 19.58 5.22 8.34
CA PRO A 76 18.43 4.57 8.99
C PRO A 76 17.36 5.55 9.50
N SER A 77 17.78 6.71 10.03
CA SER A 77 16.87 7.78 10.47
C SER A 77 15.94 8.30 9.37
N HIS A 78 16.40 8.35 8.12
CA HIS A 78 15.58 8.78 6.98
C HIS A 78 14.56 7.71 6.60
N ILE A 79 14.92 6.43 6.71
CA ILE A 79 13.98 5.31 6.54
C ILE A 79 12.91 5.39 7.62
N PHE A 80 13.30 5.56 8.89
CA PHE A 80 12.36 5.76 9.99
C PHE A 80 11.42 6.94 9.78
N ALA A 81 11.93 8.09 9.29
CA ALA A 81 11.12 9.25 9.00
C ALA A 81 10.02 8.96 7.97
N ILE A 82 10.35 8.22 6.91
CA ILE A 82 9.37 7.84 5.87
C ILE A 82 8.31 6.90 6.43
N ILE A 83 8.72 5.83 7.11
CA ILE A 83 7.77 4.78 7.53
C ILE A 83 6.90 5.23 8.71
N LEU A 84 7.43 6.04 9.63
CA LEU A 84 6.68 6.54 10.78
C LEU A 84 5.70 7.65 10.42
N THR A 85 5.87 8.28 9.25
CA THR A 85 4.95 9.31 8.73
C THR A 85 4.13 8.80 7.54
N ASP A 86 4.12 7.48 7.32
CA ASP A 86 3.33 6.86 6.25
C ASP A 86 1.85 6.81 6.64
N GLN A 87 1.06 7.72 6.06
CA GLN A 87 -0.38 7.81 6.33
C GLN A 87 -1.16 6.56 5.88
N LYS A 88 -0.60 5.72 4.99
CA LYS A 88 -1.30 4.54 4.47
C LYS A 88 -1.01 3.26 5.27
N GLY A 89 -0.17 3.34 6.30
CA GLY A 89 0.24 2.18 7.10
C GLY A 89 0.85 1.04 6.27
N ARG A 90 1.71 1.35 5.30
CA ARG A 90 2.32 0.39 4.36
C ARG A 90 3.36 -0.52 4.98
N TYR A 91 3.88 -0.15 6.15
CA TYR A 91 5.15 -0.62 6.66
C TYR A 91 5.01 -1.15 8.07
N GLN A 92 5.80 -2.18 8.39
CA GLN A 92 5.91 -2.69 9.75
C GLN A 92 7.37 -2.92 10.10
N LEU A 93 7.77 -2.40 11.26
CA LEU A 93 9.06 -2.69 11.86
C LEU A 93 9.00 -3.98 12.68
N SER A 94 10.10 -4.71 12.67
CA SER A 94 10.36 -5.75 13.67
C SER A 94 10.53 -5.16 15.06
N ASP A 95 10.34 -5.97 16.10
CA ASP A 95 10.42 -5.54 17.50
C ASP A 95 11.76 -4.89 17.87
N ASN A 96 12.86 -5.42 17.34
CA ASN A 96 14.20 -4.88 17.53
C ASN A 96 14.53 -3.69 16.61
N LYS A 97 13.58 -3.28 15.75
CA LYS A 97 13.66 -2.18 14.78
C LYS A 97 14.83 -2.29 13.79
N ARG A 98 15.38 -3.49 13.57
CA ARG A 98 16.45 -3.72 12.58
C ARG A 98 15.91 -4.10 11.21
N TYR A 99 14.74 -4.70 11.18
CA TYR A 99 14.10 -5.17 9.96
C TYR A 99 12.81 -4.40 9.68
N LEU A 100 12.55 -4.18 8.39
CA LEU A 100 11.39 -3.53 7.85
C LEU A 100 10.73 -4.42 6.79
N ARG A 101 9.40 -4.50 6.81
CA ARG A 101 8.62 -5.10 5.72
C ARG A 101 7.53 -4.16 5.22
N ALA A 102 7.05 -4.39 4.00
CA ALA A 102 5.74 -3.90 3.60
C ALA A 102 4.68 -4.88 4.12
N THR A 103 3.47 -4.39 4.39
CA THR A 103 2.36 -5.19 4.93
C THR A 103 1.34 -5.60 3.88
N TYR A 104 1.44 -5.04 2.67
CA TYR A 104 0.60 -5.37 1.52
C TYR A 104 1.26 -4.95 0.21
N GLY A 105 0.67 -5.35 -0.92
CA GLY A 105 1.05 -4.89 -2.25
C GLY A 105 2.21 -5.66 -2.90
N HIS A 106 2.57 -6.83 -2.38
CA HIS A 106 3.65 -7.66 -2.92
C HIS A 106 3.25 -8.34 -4.23
N SER A 107 4.17 -8.35 -5.20
CA SER A 107 4.14 -9.23 -6.37
C SER A 107 5.04 -10.46 -6.20
N ILE A 108 5.93 -10.43 -5.20
CA ILE A 108 6.76 -11.56 -4.75
C ILE A 108 6.02 -12.37 -3.70
N ASP A 109 6.42 -13.64 -3.56
CA ASP A 109 5.80 -14.54 -2.61
C ASP A 109 6.27 -14.21 -1.19
N VAL A 110 5.34 -13.74 -0.37
CA VAL A 110 5.55 -13.45 1.05
C VAL A 110 4.32 -13.88 1.83
N ASP A 111 4.57 -14.54 2.94
CA ASP A 111 3.55 -14.95 3.89
C ASP A 111 3.24 -13.78 4.84
N LEU A 112 1.99 -13.35 4.82
CA LEU A 112 1.46 -12.26 5.65
C LEU A 112 0.36 -12.76 6.60
N THR A 113 0.25 -14.07 6.79
CA THR A 113 -0.75 -14.70 7.67
C THR A 113 -0.53 -14.40 9.16
N ASP A 114 0.59 -13.79 9.53
CA ASP A 114 0.90 -13.31 10.89
C ASP A 114 0.32 -11.92 11.18
N LEU A 115 -0.28 -11.26 10.17
CA LEU A 115 -0.99 -10.00 10.38
C LEU A 115 -2.27 -10.21 11.21
N PRO A 116 -2.77 -9.17 11.89
CA PRO A 116 -3.97 -9.29 12.71
C PRO A 116 -5.21 -9.58 11.88
N THR A 117 -6.18 -10.31 12.46
CA THR A 117 -7.48 -10.62 11.85
C THR A 117 -8.64 -9.95 12.59
N ASP A 118 -8.35 -9.12 13.59
CA ASP A 118 -9.32 -8.34 14.34
C ASP A 118 -9.67 -7.02 13.63
N GLY A 119 -10.81 -6.44 14.03
CA GLY A 119 -11.26 -5.14 13.52
C GLY A 119 -11.65 -5.14 12.04
N VAL A 120 -11.87 -6.31 11.43
CA VAL A 120 -12.37 -6.43 10.06
C VAL A 120 -13.78 -5.82 9.98
N PRO A 121 -14.03 -4.78 9.17
CA PRO A 121 -15.35 -4.21 8.99
C PRO A 121 -16.33 -5.20 8.38
N GLU A 122 -17.63 -5.05 8.66
CA GLU A 122 -18.68 -5.89 8.05
C GLU A 122 -18.66 -5.81 6.52
N ILE A 123 -18.39 -4.62 5.98
CA ILE A 123 -18.27 -4.35 4.56
C ILE A 123 -16.88 -3.83 4.22
N LEU A 124 -16.25 -4.48 3.26
CA LEU A 124 -15.06 -4.02 2.58
C LEU A 124 -15.38 -3.67 1.12
N TYR A 125 -14.43 -3.05 0.44
CA TYR A 125 -14.63 -2.51 -0.90
C TYR A 125 -13.51 -2.93 -1.85
N TYR A 126 -13.89 -3.31 -3.07
CA TYR A 126 -12.96 -3.65 -4.16
C TYR A 126 -13.29 -2.85 -5.42
N PRO A 127 -12.32 -2.19 -6.07
CA PRO A 127 -12.56 -1.45 -7.31
C PRO A 127 -12.72 -2.39 -8.50
N THR A 128 -13.66 -2.07 -9.40
CA THR A 128 -13.87 -2.83 -10.63
C THR A 128 -14.39 -1.92 -11.76
N ASN A 129 -14.70 -2.50 -12.92
CA ASN A 129 -15.56 -1.89 -13.93
C ASN A 129 -16.68 -2.89 -14.32
N LYS A 130 -17.60 -2.50 -15.20
CA LYS A 130 -18.73 -3.36 -15.59
C LYS A 130 -18.27 -4.69 -16.21
N GLU A 131 -17.28 -4.65 -17.09
CA GLU A 131 -16.81 -5.85 -17.82
C GLU A 131 -16.12 -6.84 -16.88
N GLU A 132 -15.28 -6.35 -15.98
CA GLU A 132 -14.59 -7.17 -14.99
C GLU A 132 -15.58 -7.75 -13.97
N PHE A 133 -16.57 -6.98 -13.52
CA PHE A 133 -17.56 -7.47 -12.57
C PHE A 133 -18.32 -8.69 -13.07
N GLU A 134 -18.68 -8.74 -14.37
CA GLU A 134 -19.36 -9.91 -14.97
C GLU A 134 -18.51 -11.19 -14.84
N ILE A 135 -17.19 -11.08 -14.88
CA ILE A 135 -16.26 -12.20 -14.70
C ILE A 135 -16.12 -12.55 -13.21
N LEU A 136 -15.98 -11.51 -12.37
CA LEU A 136 -15.80 -11.69 -10.92
C LEU A 136 -17.03 -12.34 -10.28
N ARG A 137 -18.24 -11.96 -10.67
CA ARG A 137 -19.48 -12.54 -10.11
C ARG A 137 -19.64 -14.03 -10.40
N GLU A 138 -18.94 -14.56 -11.41
CA GLU A 138 -18.96 -15.99 -11.74
C GLU A 138 -17.86 -16.76 -11.01
N ASN A 139 -16.67 -16.16 -10.88
CA ASN A 139 -15.45 -16.87 -10.46
C ASN A 139 -14.93 -16.49 -9.07
N GLY A 140 -15.44 -15.39 -8.51
CA GLY A 140 -14.86 -14.73 -7.35
C GLY A 140 -13.66 -13.86 -7.75
N ILE A 141 -13.04 -13.25 -6.74
CA ILE A 141 -11.81 -12.48 -6.92
C ILE A 141 -10.64 -13.36 -6.52
N LEU A 142 -9.69 -13.50 -7.43
CA LEU A 142 -8.39 -14.14 -7.21
C LEU A 142 -7.27 -13.11 -7.33
N PRO A 143 -6.11 -13.32 -6.69
CA PRO A 143 -4.96 -12.45 -6.87
C PRO A 143 -4.51 -12.44 -8.34
N SER A 144 -4.31 -11.25 -8.90
CA SER A 144 -3.85 -11.05 -10.28
C SER A 144 -2.36 -10.68 -10.31
N ASP A 145 -2.02 -9.39 -10.45
CA ASP A 145 -0.63 -8.90 -10.48
C ASP A 145 0.02 -8.82 -9.08
N ARG A 146 -0.74 -9.16 -8.04
CA ARG A 146 -0.33 -9.20 -6.63
C ARG A 146 -0.61 -10.57 -6.04
N ARG A 147 0.08 -10.91 -4.96
CA ARG A 147 -0.06 -12.22 -4.28
C ARG A 147 -1.22 -12.30 -3.28
N TRP A 148 -1.83 -11.17 -3.00
CA TRP A 148 -2.91 -11.01 -2.05
C TRP A 148 -3.91 -10.03 -2.65
N ILE A 149 -5.20 -10.28 -2.47
CA ILE A 149 -6.27 -9.37 -2.87
C ILE A 149 -6.24 -8.18 -1.92
N HIS A 150 -6.37 -6.96 -2.43
CA HIS A 150 -6.48 -5.74 -1.63
C HIS A 150 -7.94 -5.34 -1.51
N LEU A 151 -8.42 -5.27 -0.29
CA LEU A 151 -9.74 -4.77 0.08
C LEU A 151 -9.57 -3.48 0.87
N SER A 152 -10.49 -2.54 0.73
CA SER A 152 -10.49 -1.31 1.52
C SER A 152 -11.68 -1.21 2.45
N SER A 153 -11.47 -0.65 3.64
CA SER A 153 -12.59 -0.24 4.52
C SER A 153 -13.27 1.04 4.06
N SER A 154 -12.68 1.77 3.09
CA SER A 154 -13.21 3.03 2.57
C SER A 154 -13.60 2.89 1.10
N LYS A 155 -14.88 3.16 0.81
CA LYS A 155 -15.41 3.18 -0.56
C LYS A 155 -14.66 4.21 -1.42
N GLU A 156 -14.35 5.37 -0.85
CA GLU A 156 -13.56 6.41 -1.51
C GLU A 156 -12.16 5.90 -1.88
N LYS A 157 -11.44 5.28 -0.94
CA LYS A 157 -10.08 4.77 -1.23
C LYS A 157 -10.09 3.64 -2.23
N ALA A 158 -11.09 2.75 -2.19
CA ALA A 158 -11.27 1.73 -3.22
C ALA A 158 -11.49 2.38 -4.59
N TYR A 159 -12.39 3.36 -4.69
CA TYR A 159 -12.63 4.10 -5.93
C TYR A 159 -11.36 4.79 -6.47
N ILE A 160 -10.63 5.50 -5.60
CA ILE A 160 -9.33 6.13 -5.94
C ILE A 160 -8.33 5.09 -6.45
N ALA A 161 -8.25 3.92 -5.82
CA ALA A 161 -7.40 2.83 -6.30
C ALA A 161 -7.84 2.36 -7.70
N GLY A 162 -9.16 2.24 -7.92
CA GLY A 162 -9.74 1.90 -9.21
C GLY A 162 -9.39 2.86 -10.34
N LEU A 163 -9.27 4.17 -10.06
CA LEU A 163 -8.92 5.18 -11.08
C LEU A 163 -7.53 4.96 -11.71
N TYR A 164 -6.63 4.22 -11.06
CA TYR A 164 -5.33 3.85 -11.65
C TYR A 164 -5.43 2.74 -12.72
N HIS A 165 -6.58 2.06 -12.80
CA HIS A 165 -6.82 0.88 -13.64
C HIS A 165 -7.95 1.12 -14.65
N PHE A 166 -8.98 1.85 -14.25
CA PHE A 166 -10.19 2.11 -15.02
C PHE A 166 -10.36 3.61 -15.27
N ASP A 167 -11.07 3.97 -16.33
CA ASP A 167 -11.45 5.37 -16.59
C ASP A 167 -12.69 5.76 -15.77
N GLU A 168 -13.64 4.84 -15.66
CA GLU A 168 -14.87 4.97 -14.86
C GLU A 168 -15.01 3.76 -13.91
N PRO A 169 -14.29 3.76 -12.77
CA PRO A 169 -14.37 2.66 -11.82
C PRO A 169 -15.72 2.61 -11.12
N LEU A 170 -16.15 1.40 -10.80
CA LEU A 170 -17.18 1.11 -9.82
C LEU A 170 -16.52 0.48 -8.59
N VAL A 171 -17.27 0.38 -7.50
CA VAL A 171 -16.80 -0.24 -6.27
C VAL A 171 -17.77 -1.34 -5.84
N ILE A 172 -17.27 -2.56 -5.68
CA ILE A 172 -18.00 -3.72 -5.17
C ILE A 172 -18.00 -3.65 -3.64
N PRO A 173 -19.15 -3.57 -2.97
CA PRO A 173 -19.27 -3.87 -1.55
C PRO A 173 -19.14 -5.37 -1.30
N ILE A 174 -18.27 -5.77 -0.38
CA ILE A 174 -17.93 -7.16 -0.07
C ILE A 174 -18.28 -7.44 1.39
N ARG A 175 -19.13 -8.44 1.62
CA ARG A 175 -19.48 -8.92 2.96
C ARG A 175 -18.35 -9.74 3.55
N SER A 176 -17.64 -9.18 4.53
CA SER A 176 -16.51 -9.83 5.19
C SER A 176 -16.91 -11.15 5.87
N GLU A 177 -18.12 -11.20 6.45
CA GLU A 177 -18.64 -12.42 7.08
C GLU A 177 -18.75 -13.61 6.11
N ALA A 178 -19.15 -13.37 4.86
CA ALA A 178 -19.26 -14.43 3.86
C ALA A 178 -17.88 -15.01 3.47
N ILE A 179 -16.83 -14.19 3.45
CA ILE A 179 -15.45 -14.65 3.28
C ILE A 179 -15.04 -15.53 4.46
N ILE A 180 -15.25 -15.04 5.68
CA ILE A 180 -14.82 -15.71 6.93
C ILE A 180 -15.54 -17.04 7.13
N THR A 181 -16.87 -17.05 6.95
CA THR A 181 -17.69 -18.27 7.06
C THR A 181 -17.39 -19.28 5.94
N GLY A 182 -16.91 -18.81 4.79
CA GLY A 182 -16.37 -19.64 3.71
C GLY A 182 -15.00 -20.27 3.99
N GLY A 183 -14.39 -19.99 5.16
CA GLY A 183 -13.11 -20.57 5.58
C GLY A 183 -11.88 -19.75 5.21
N GLU A 184 -12.05 -18.55 4.65
CA GLU A 184 -10.96 -17.65 4.28
C GLU A 184 -10.72 -16.58 5.35
N ASN A 185 -9.46 -16.26 5.63
CA ASN A 185 -9.10 -15.21 6.58
C ASN A 185 -8.96 -13.85 5.87
N ILE A 186 -9.36 -12.80 6.59
CA ILE A 186 -9.09 -11.41 6.21
C ILE A 186 -8.09 -10.83 7.21
N TYR A 187 -6.97 -10.32 6.70
CA TYR A 187 -5.89 -9.76 7.50
C TYR A 187 -5.84 -8.23 7.37
N HIS A 188 -5.73 -7.54 8.50
CA HIS A 188 -5.59 -6.10 8.56
C HIS A 188 -4.14 -5.68 8.24
N ALA A 189 -3.95 -5.08 7.08
CA ALA A 189 -2.63 -4.84 6.50
C ALA A 189 -2.19 -3.37 6.52
N GLY A 190 -3.10 -2.43 6.64
CA GLY A 190 -2.78 -1.00 6.75
C GLY A 190 -4.00 -0.23 7.22
N GLN A 191 -3.88 1.09 7.37
CA GLN A 191 -4.92 1.93 7.99
C GLN A 191 -6.35 1.68 7.46
N GLU A 192 -6.49 1.52 6.15
CA GLU A 192 -7.76 1.24 5.48
C GLU A 192 -7.62 0.08 4.49
N VAL A 193 -6.65 -0.82 4.72
CA VAL A 193 -6.29 -1.88 3.78
C VAL A 193 -6.35 -3.24 4.48
N PHE A 194 -7.12 -4.13 3.88
CA PHE A 194 -7.29 -5.52 4.29
C PHE A 194 -6.86 -6.42 3.14
N ILE A 195 -6.41 -7.64 3.46
CA ILE A 195 -5.97 -8.61 2.46
C ILE A 195 -6.53 -10.00 2.72
N CYS A 196 -6.79 -10.74 1.65
CA CYS A 196 -7.19 -12.14 1.69
C CYS A 196 -6.66 -12.88 0.44
N LYS A 197 -6.84 -14.21 0.41
CA LYS A 197 -6.43 -15.05 -0.72
C LYS A 197 -7.54 -15.26 -1.75
N PHE A 198 -8.79 -15.18 -1.33
CA PHE A 198 -9.94 -15.36 -2.20
C PHE A 198 -11.14 -14.57 -1.68
N VAL A 199 -11.92 -14.01 -2.61
CA VAL A 199 -13.23 -13.41 -2.32
C VAL A 199 -14.28 -14.20 -3.10
N PRO A 200 -15.16 -14.95 -2.43
CA PRO A 200 -16.14 -15.78 -3.10
C PRO A 200 -17.26 -14.92 -3.73
N PRO A 201 -17.85 -15.33 -4.86
CA PRO A 201 -18.95 -14.62 -5.52
C PRO A 201 -20.07 -14.16 -4.59
N GLU A 202 -20.52 -15.05 -3.72
CA GLU A 202 -21.62 -14.83 -2.79
C GLU A 202 -21.33 -13.77 -1.71
N SER A 203 -20.08 -13.35 -1.56
CA SER A 203 -19.72 -12.23 -0.68
C SER A 203 -19.92 -10.86 -1.35
N MET A 204 -19.97 -10.81 -2.68
CA MET A 204 -20.03 -9.57 -3.45
C MET A 204 -21.47 -9.08 -3.62
N GLN A 205 -21.62 -7.76 -3.56
CA GLN A 205 -22.84 -7.06 -3.92
C GLN A 205 -22.68 -6.38 -5.28
N GLU A 206 -23.77 -5.87 -5.85
CA GLU A 206 -23.72 -5.12 -7.11
C GLU A 206 -22.76 -3.92 -6.98
N PRO A 207 -21.92 -3.66 -7.99
CA PRO A 207 -20.95 -2.59 -7.95
C PRO A 207 -21.64 -1.23 -8.07
N GLU A 208 -21.22 -0.29 -7.24
CA GLU A 208 -21.81 1.04 -7.16
C GLU A 208 -20.83 2.11 -7.66
N PRO A 209 -21.32 3.20 -8.27
CA PRO A 209 -20.49 4.37 -8.48
C PRO A 209 -20.08 5.00 -7.14
N TYR A 210 -19.08 5.88 -7.20
CA TYR A 210 -18.73 6.75 -6.09
C TYR A 210 -19.03 8.20 -6.47
N ASP A 211 -20.04 8.78 -5.83
CA ASP A 211 -20.51 10.14 -6.10
C ASP A 211 -19.83 11.20 -5.22
N GLY A 212 -18.89 10.78 -4.36
CA GLY A 212 -18.14 11.70 -3.51
C GLY A 212 -17.12 12.52 -4.29
N GLN A 213 -16.73 13.66 -3.72
CA GLN A 213 -15.72 14.51 -4.33
C GLN A 213 -14.33 13.93 -4.07
N ILE A 214 -13.55 13.79 -5.14
CA ILE A 214 -12.11 13.51 -5.05
C ILE A 214 -11.38 14.83 -5.22
N ASP A 215 -10.38 15.07 -4.37
CA ASP A 215 -9.60 16.29 -4.45
C ASP A 215 -8.83 16.37 -5.79
N LYS A 216 -8.63 17.61 -6.26
CA LYS A 216 -8.03 17.87 -7.58
C LYS A 216 -6.58 17.43 -7.67
N GLU A 217 -5.87 17.33 -6.55
CA GLU A 217 -4.46 16.95 -6.51
C GLU A 217 -4.31 15.46 -6.74
N THR A 218 -5.08 14.64 -6.01
CA THR A 218 -5.20 13.19 -6.24
C THR A 218 -5.54 12.87 -7.69
N LEU A 219 -6.51 13.56 -8.30
CA LEU A 219 -6.86 13.35 -9.71
C LEU A 219 -5.71 13.69 -10.68
N LYS A 220 -4.97 14.78 -10.41
CA LYS A 220 -3.78 15.14 -11.21
C LYS A 220 -2.69 14.09 -11.09
N GLU A 221 -2.42 13.60 -9.88
CA GLU A 221 -1.41 12.56 -9.64
C GLU A 221 -1.75 11.26 -10.39
N ILE A 222 -3.01 10.83 -10.34
CA ILE A 222 -3.49 9.64 -11.04
C ILE A 222 -3.29 9.80 -12.54
N LYS A 223 -3.74 10.94 -13.09
CA LYS A 223 -3.59 11.24 -14.52
C LYS A 223 -2.12 11.19 -14.95
N PHE A 224 -1.24 11.85 -14.20
CA PHE A 224 0.20 11.84 -14.46
C PHE A 224 0.79 10.41 -14.40
N SER A 225 0.35 9.60 -13.44
CA SER A 225 0.77 8.20 -13.31
C SER A 225 0.33 7.34 -14.51
N LYS A 226 -0.91 7.50 -14.99
CA LYS A 226 -1.43 6.80 -16.19
C LYS A 226 -0.64 7.21 -17.44
N GLU A 227 -0.41 8.51 -17.65
CA GLU A 227 0.39 9.00 -18.78
C GLU A 227 1.82 8.45 -18.77
N LYS A 228 2.46 8.39 -17.60
CA LYS A 228 3.81 7.81 -17.48
C LYS A 228 3.83 6.31 -17.80
N LYS A 229 2.82 5.55 -17.36
CA LYS A 229 2.68 4.12 -17.70
C LYS A 229 2.49 3.89 -19.19
N ILE A 230 1.72 4.74 -19.87
CA ILE A 230 1.52 4.67 -21.32
C ILE A 230 2.84 4.91 -22.06
N ARG A 231 3.59 5.96 -21.68
CA ARG A 231 4.89 6.26 -22.29
C ARG A 231 5.94 5.17 -22.08
N ALA A 232 5.90 4.47 -20.95
CA ALA A 232 6.85 3.38 -20.66
C ALA A 232 6.54 2.07 -21.41
N LYS A 233 5.35 1.94 -22.02
CA LYS A 233 4.94 0.78 -22.83
C LYS A 233 5.15 1.00 -24.34
N GLN A 234 5.48 2.23 -24.75
CA GLN A 234 5.84 2.63 -26.11
C GLN A 234 7.35 2.55 -26.30
#